data_AF-A0A0C9RED9-F1
#
_entry.id   AF-A0A0C9RED9-F1
#
_cell.length_a   1.000
_cell.length_b   1.000
_cell.length_c   1.000
_cell.angle_alpha   90.00
_cell.angle_beta   90.00
_cell.angle_gamma   90.00
#
_symmetry.space_group_name_H-M   'P 1'
#
loop_
_entity.id
_entity.type
_entity.pdbx_description
1 polymer ?
#
loop_
_entity_poly.entity_id
_entity_poly.type
_entity_poly.pdbx_seq_one_letter_code
_entity_poly.pdbx_strand_id
1 'polypeptide(L)'
;MFNHRHEPLQSLSTKIYKCLVITFIVIISSNYVTSDLSSEFVKGKICIGTNGRMSVPSSQYHHYRNLRDRYTNCTYVDGNLEITWLQDKAFDLSFLQYIREVTGYVLISHVDVKVVLPRLQIIRGRTLFKLNIHDVEFA
;
A
#
# COMPACT_ATOMS: atom_id res chain seq x y z
N MET A 1 44.26 36.10 53.00
CA MET A 1 44.21 34.96 52.06
C MET A 1 42.75 34.53 51.94
N PHE A 2 42.02 35.05 50.95
CA PHE A 2 40.78 34.51 50.37
C PHE A 2 40.32 35.50 49.30
N ASN A 3 40.58 35.18 48.04
CA ASN A 3 40.20 36.01 46.91
C ASN A 3 38.92 35.40 46.32
N HIS A 4 37.77 36.06 46.51
CA HIS A 4 36.51 35.66 45.90
C HIS A 4 36.56 35.98 44.40
N ARG A 5 36.69 34.95 43.56
CA ARG A 5 36.51 35.09 42.10
C ARG A 5 35.01 35.08 41.80
N HIS A 6 34.49 36.23 41.36
CA HIS A 6 33.20 36.32 40.68
C HIS A 6 33.35 35.79 39.25
N GLU A 7 32.62 34.72 38.91
CA GLU A 7 32.43 34.25 37.53
C GLU A 7 31.59 35.26 36.74
N PRO A 8 31.95 35.62 35.50
CA PRO A 8 31.22 36.62 34.72
C PRO A 8 29.87 36.10 34.23
N LEU A 9 28.83 36.93 34.37
CA LEU A 9 27.42 36.67 34.03
C LEU A 9 27.18 36.16 32.59
N GLN A 10 28.14 36.36 31.69
CA GLN A 10 28.09 35.90 30.29
C GLN A 10 28.24 34.37 30.15
N SER A 11 29.00 33.72 31.04
CA SER A 11 29.25 32.26 31.07
C SER A 11 27.95 31.45 31.32
N LEU A 12 27.07 31.98 32.16
CA LEU A 12 25.82 31.33 32.55
C LEU A 12 24.81 31.32 31.39
N SER A 13 24.69 32.44 30.67
CA SER A 13 23.81 32.56 29.50
C SER A 13 24.21 31.58 28.37
N THR A 14 25.51 31.43 28.11
CA THR A 14 25.99 30.50 27.08
C THR A 14 25.78 29.03 27.46
N LYS A 15 25.89 28.69 28.75
CA LYS A 15 25.60 27.34 29.27
C LYS A 15 24.12 27.01 29.14
N ILE A 16 23.24 27.95 29.48
CA ILE A 16 21.79 27.80 29.33
C ILE A 16 21.43 27.61 27.86
N TYR A 17 21.96 28.45 26.96
CA TYR A 17 21.71 28.33 25.52
C TYR A 17 22.17 26.98 24.96
N LYS A 18 23.35 26.49 25.34
CA LYS A 18 23.83 25.16 24.95
C LYS A 18 22.93 24.04 25.46
N CYS A 19 22.47 24.11 26.72
CA CYS A 19 21.52 23.14 27.27
C CYS A 19 20.20 23.14 26.48
N LEU A 20 19.64 24.32 26.18
CA LEU A 20 18.39 24.45 25.42
C LEU A 20 18.52 23.84 24.02
N VAL A 21 19.62 24.13 23.32
CA VAL A 21 19.89 23.54 21.99
C VAL A 21 20.02 22.02 22.07
N ILE A 22 20.75 21.48 23.05
CA ILE A 22 20.87 20.02 23.24
C ILE A 22 19.51 19.39 23.52
N THR A 23 18.70 19.98 24.40
CA THR A 23 17.36 19.46 24.69
C THR A 23 16.45 19.50 23.46
N PHE A 24 16.54 20.55 22.65
CA PHE A 24 15.75 20.67 21.42
C PHE A 24 16.17 19.63 20.38
N ILE A 25 17.48 19.39 20.23
CA ILE A 25 18.00 18.33 19.36
C ILE A 25 17.51 16.95 19.82
N VAL A 26 17.53 16.67 21.13
CA VAL A 26 17.04 15.40 21.69
C VAL A 26 15.53 15.23 21.48
N ILE A 27 14.75 16.31 21.59
CA ILE A 27 13.31 16.28 21.32
C ILE A 27 13.06 16.01 19.83
N ILE A 28 13.75 16.69 18.92
CA ILE A 28 13.62 16.47 17.48
C ILE A 28 14.01 15.03 17.11
N SER A 29 15.14 14.53 17.62
CA SER A 29 15.60 13.18 17.31
C SER A 29 14.66 12.12 17.87
N SER A 30 14.10 12.32 19.08
CA SER A 30 13.10 11.41 19.66
C SER A 30 11.81 11.37 18.84
N ASN A 31 11.34 12.52 18.33
CA ASN A 31 10.19 12.58 17.43
C ASN A 31 10.47 11.83 16.10
N TYR A 32 11.67 11.97 15.55
CA TYR A 32 12.07 11.29 14.30
C TYR A 32 12.18 9.77 14.47
N VAL A 33 12.76 9.32 15.59
CA VAL A 33 12.87 7.89 15.94
C VAL A 33 11.51 7.25 16.12
N THR A 34 10.53 7.98 16.69
CA THR A 34 9.16 7.48 16.88
C THR A 34 8.44 7.31 15.54
N SER A 35 8.69 8.17 14.56
CA SER A 35 8.13 8.02 13.20
C SER A 35 8.69 6.82 12.42
N ASP A 36 9.97 6.46 12.60
CA ASP A 36 10.60 5.35 11.86
C ASP A 36 10.21 3.96 12.41
N LEU A 37 9.95 3.86 13.72
CA LEU A 37 9.44 2.62 14.34
C LEU A 37 7.98 2.31 13.98
N SER A 38 7.30 3.22 13.27
CA SER A 38 6.00 2.97 12.64
C SER A 38 6.11 2.33 11.26
N SER A 39 7.29 1.82 10.87
CA SER A 39 7.39 0.68 9.95
C SER A 39 6.78 -0.56 10.59
N GLU A 40 5.49 -0.42 10.86
CA GLU A 40 4.55 -1.39 11.31
C GLU A 40 4.72 -2.57 10.36
N PHE A 41 4.95 -3.74 10.92
CA PHE A 41 4.46 -4.95 10.29
C PHE A 41 2.95 -4.75 10.14
N VAL A 42 2.53 -4.03 9.08
CA VAL A 42 1.14 -3.83 8.73
C VAL A 42 0.65 -5.24 8.57
N LYS A 43 -0.13 -5.72 9.54
CA LYS A 43 -0.74 -7.03 9.49
C LYS A 43 -1.63 -7.02 8.26
N GLY A 44 -1.06 -7.44 7.14
CA GLY A 44 -1.65 -7.26 5.84
C GLY A 44 -2.94 -8.05 5.77
N LYS A 45 -4.02 -7.42 5.26
CA LYS A 45 -5.24 -8.17 4.97
C LYS A 45 -4.96 -9.06 3.75
N ILE A 46 -5.07 -10.36 3.97
CA ILE A 46 -5.05 -11.37 2.92
C ILE A 46 -6.46 -11.50 2.35
N CYS A 47 -6.56 -11.49 1.03
CA CYS A 47 -7.82 -11.73 0.33
C CYS A 47 -7.65 -12.89 -0.64
N ILE A 48 -8.68 -13.72 -0.72
CA ILE A 48 -8.71 -14.81 -1.69
C ILE A 48 -8.98 -14.22 -3.07
N GLY A 49 -8.13 -14.54 -4.04
CA GLY A 49 -8.30 -14.17 -5.44
C GLY A 49 -9.47 -14.90 -6.11
N THR A 50 -9.64 -14.67 -7.41
CA THR A 50 -10.69 -15.30 -8.22
C THR A 50 -10.10 -16.14 -9.34
N ASN A 51 -10.95 -16.95 -9.98
CA ASN A 51 -10.61 -17.82 -11.11
C ASN A 51 -11.72 -17.82 -12.18
N GLY A 52 -12.46 -16.71 -12.28
CA GLY A 52 -13.58 -16.54 -13.21
C GLY A 52 -13.14 -16.34 -14.66
N ARG A 53 -11.88 -15.95 -14.91
CA ARG A 53 -11.31 -15.76 -16.25
C ARG A 53 -12.16 -14.78 -17.09
N MET A 54 -12.77 -15.27 -18.17
CA MET A 54 -13.61 -14.49 -19.10
C MET A 54 -15.11 -14.67 -18.86
N SER A 55 -15.51 -15.27 -17.73
CA SER A 55 -16.92 -15.49 -17.40
C SER A 55 -17.66 -14.16 -17.31
N VAL A 56 -18.81 -14.07 -17.99
CA VAL A 56 -19.63 -12.85 -18.01
C VAL A 56 -20.52 -12.83 -16.76
N PRO A 57 -20.49 -11.77 -15.93
CA PRO A 57 -21.38 -11.68 -14.78
C PRO A 57 -22.82 -11.45 -15.22
N SER A 58 -23.78 -12.04 -14.50
CA SER A 58 -25.21 -11.81 -14.74
C SER A 58 -25.65 -10.37 -14.41
N SER A 59 -24.92 -9.70 -13.51
CA SER A 59 -25.15 -8.29 -13.16
C SER A 59 -23.83 -7.60 -12.87
N GLN A 60 -23.55 -6.52 -13.62
CA GLN A 60 -22.34 -5.71 -13.44
C GLN A 60 -22.29 -5.05 -12.06
N TYR A 61 -23.42 -4.55 -11.56
CA TYR A 61 -23.50 -3.90 -10.25
C TYR A 61 -23.17 -4.86 -9.11
N HIS A 62 -23.73 -6.07 -9.13
CA HIS A 62 -23.40 -7.10 -8.14
C HIS A 62 -21.96 -7.57 -8.25
N HIS A 63 -21.44 -7.70 -9.47
CA HIS A 63 -20.03 -8.03 -9.71
C HIS A 63 -19.08 -6.96 -9.13
N TYR A 64 -19.33 -5.69 -9.40
CA TYR A 64 -18.58 -4.57 -8.82
C TYR A 64 -18.60 -4.59 -7.28
N ARG A 65 -19.78 -4.79 -6.68
CA ARG A 65 -19.90 -4.90 -5.22
C ARG A 65 -19.06 -6.06 -4.67
N ASN A 66 -19.09 -7.22 -5.32
CA ASN A 66 -18.28 -8.37 -4.91
C ASN A 66 -16.77 -8.08 -4.98
N LEU A 67 -16.31 -7.38 -6.03
CA LEU A 67 -14.91 -6.95 -6.14
C LEU A 67 -14.53 -5.99 -5.02
N ARG A 68 -15.37 -4.97 -4.77
CA ARG A 68 -15.14 -3.98 -3.72
C ARG A 68 -15.10 -4.64 -2.34
N ASP A 69 -16.11 -5.42 -1.99
CA ASP A 69 -16.25 -6.03 -0.68
C ASP A 69 -15.10 -7.03 -0.42
N ARG A 70 -14.63 -7.72 -1.46
CA ARG A 70 -13.46 -8.61 -1.41
C ARG A 70 -12.16 -7.86 -1.15
N TYR A 71 -11.86 -6.83 -1.96
CA TYR A 71 -10.53 -6.23 -2.01
C TYR A 71 -10.37 -4.94 -1.19
N THR A 72 -11.42 -4.43 -0.55
CA THR A 72 -11.30 -3.29 0.38
C THR A 72 -10.28 -3.59 1.48
N ASN A 73 -9.31 -2.68 1.67
CA ASN A 73 -8.19 -2.80 2.60
C ASN A 73 -7.27 -4.00 2.37
N CYS A 74 -7.35 -4.65 1.19
CA CYS A 74 -6.50 -5.78 0.86
C CYS A 74 -5.07 -5.35 0.59
N THR A 75 -4.10 -6.08 1.15
CA THR A 75 -2.67 -5.86 0.86
C THR A 75 -2.03 -7.02 0.13
N TYR A 76 -2.59 -8.23 0.27
CA TYR A 76 -2.06 -9.46 -0.28
C TYR A 76 -3.19 -10.28 -0.91
N VAL A 77 -3.10 -10.56 -2.20
CA VAL A 77 -4.06 -11.41 -2.91
C VAL A 77 -3.49 -12.82 -3.03
N ASP A 78 -4.09 -13.76 -2.31
CA ASP A 78 -3.81 -15.18 -2.47
C ASP A 78 -4.70 -15.77 -3.59
N GLY A 79 -4.16 -15.77 -4.80
CA GLY A 79 -4.83 -16.17 -6.03
C GLY A 79 -4.63 -15.13 -7.13
N ASN A 80 -5.59 -15.06 -8.07
CA ASN A 80 -5.54 -14.11 -9.16
C ASN A 80 -6.36 -12.85 -8.82
N LEU A 81 -5.86 -11.69 -9.23
CA LEU A 81 -6.61 -10.44 -9.20
C LEU A 81 -7.29 -10.26 -10.56
N GLU A 82 -8.59 -10.51 -10.64
CA GLU A 82 -9.37 -10.33 -11.87
C GLU A 82 -10.29 -9.11 -11.73
N ILE A 83 -10.06 -8.10 -12.57
CA ILE A 83 -10.86 -6.89 -12.67
C ILE A 83 -11.51 -6.93 -14.05
N THR A 84 -12.77 -7.34 -14.10
CA THR A 84 -13.47 -7.63 -15.36
C THR A 84 -14.84 -6.99 -15.43
N TRP A 85 -15.35 -6.73 -16.63
CA TRP A 85 -16.75 -6.34 -16.86
C TRP A 85 -17.20 -5.11 -16.05
N LEU A 86 -16.38 -4.05 -16.07
CA LEU A 86 -16.64 -2.78 -15.40
C LEU A 86 -16.74 -1.65 -16.43
N GLN A 87 -17.92 -1.48 -17.03
CA GLN A 87 -18.17 -0.53 -18.12
C GLN A 87 -18.71 0.83 -17.63
N ASP A 88 -19.35 0.87 -16.46
CA ASP A 88 -19.83 2.12 -15.89
C ASP A 88 -18.65 2.94 -15.35
N LYS A 89 -18.38 4.09 -15.97
CA LYS A 89 -17.32 5.04 -15.61
C LYS A 89 -17.48 5.64 -14.21
N ALA A 90 -18.65 5.51 -13.59
CA ALA A 90 -18.91 5.97 -12.23
C ALA A 90 -18.35 5.03 -11.14
N PHE A 91 -17.89 3.82 -11.49
CA PHE A 91 -17.32 2.90 -10.51
C PHE A 91 -16.00 3.43 -9.94
N ASP A 92 -15.85 3.34 -8.62
CA ASP A 92 -14.64 3.73 -7.90
C ASP A 92 -13.79 2.50 -7.55
N LEU A 93 -12.56 2.46 -8.05
CA LEU A 93 -11.60 1.38 -7.80
C LEU A 93 -10.56 1.72 -6.73
N SER A 94 -10.77 2.79 -5.95
CA SER A 94 -9.89 3.19 -4.84
C SER A 94 -9.68 2.10 -3.80
N PHE A 95 -10.62 1.15 -3.66
CA PHE A 95 -10.48 0.00 -2.76
C PHE A 95 -9.28 -0.90 -3.10
N LEU A 96 -8.74 -0.83 -4.31
CA LEU A 96 -7.54 -1.56 -4.75
C LEU A 96 -6.22 -0.90 -4.30
N GLN A 97 -6.26 0.32 -3.75
CA GLN A 97 -5.07 1.14 -3.52
C GLN A 97 -4.02 0.51 -2.57
N TYR A 98 -4.46 -0.42 -1.73
CA TYR A 98 -3.63 -1.05 -0.71
C TYR A 98 -2.94 -2.33 -1.17
N ILE A 99 -3.31 -2.88 -2.34
CA ILE A 99 -2.77 -4.15 -2.83
C ILE A 99 -1.28 -3.98 -3.12
N ARG A 100 -0.45 -4.82 -2.50
CA ARG A 100 1.01 -4.83 -2.64
C ARG A 100 1.51 -6.06 -3.38
N GLU A 101 0.84 -7.19 -3.19
CA GLU A 101 1.27 -8.46 -3.75
C GLU A 101 0.10 -9.29 -4.25
N VAL A 102 0.30 -9.95 -5.40
CA VAL A 102 -0.63 -10.94 -5.98
C VAL A 102 0.15 -12.23 -6.25
N THR A 103 -0.35 -13.38 -5.77
CA THR A 103 0.35 -14.66 -5.93
C THR A 103 0.16 -15.29 -7.32
N GLY A 104 -0.98 -15.07 -7.95
CA GLY A 104 -1.32 -15.54 -9.29
C GLY A 104 -1.05 -14.52 -10.39
N TYR A 105 -1.95 -14.46 -11.38
CA TYR A 105 -1.95 -13.43 -12.42
C TYR A 105 -2.84 -12.23 -12.06
N VAL A 106 -2.63 -11.13 -12.77
CA VAL A 106 -3.55 -9.98 -12.79
C VAL A 106 -4.22 -9.94 -14.15
N LEU A 107 -5.56 -9.97 -14.18
CA LEU A 107 -6.36 -9.88 -15.40
C LEU A 107 -7.19 -8.61 -15.35
N ILE A 108 -7.02 -7.75 -16.36
CA ILE A 108 -7.86 -6.57 -16.59
C ILE A 108 -8.49 -6.74 -17.97
N SER A 109 -9.81 -6.92 -18.04
CA SER A 109 -10.50 -7.20 -19.32
C SER A 109 -11.93 -6.66 -19.33
N HIS A 110 -12.36 -6.04 -20.43
CA HIS A 110 -13.69 -5.39 -20.53
C HIS A 110 -13.92 -4.37 -19.40
N VAL A 111 -13.00 -3.41 -19.27
CA VAL A 111 -13.03 -2.36 -18.24
C VAL A 111 -12.89 -0.99 -18.91
N ASP A 112 -13.86 -0.11 -18.68
CA ASP A 112 -13.88 1.27 -19.22
C ASP A 112 -13.50 2.33 -18.16
N VAL A 113 -13.23 1.87 -16.93
CA VAL A 113 -12.80 2.69 -15.79
C VAL A 113 -11.29 2.67 -15.65
N LYS A 114 -10.69 3.78 -15.22
CA LYS A 114 -9.25 3.84 -14.94
C LYS A 114 -8.89 2.92 -13.77
N VAL A 115 -8.08 1.89 -14.03
CA VAL A 115 -7.53 1.00 -12.99
C VAL A 115 -6.19 1.55 -12.52
N VAL A 116 -6.05 1.81 -11.22
CA VAL A 116 -4.78 2.28 -10.61
C VAL A 116 -4.42 1.38 -9.44
N LEU A 117 -3.20 0.84 -9.45
CA LEU A 117 -2.65 -0.03 -8.40
C LEU A 117 -1.39 0.60 -7.82
N PRO A 118 -1.51 1.70 -7.05
CA PRO A 118 -0.38 2.57 -6.70
C PRO A 118 0.64 1.93 -5.77
N ARG A 119 0.26 0.87 -5.04
CA ARG A 119 1.14 0.15 -4.10
C ARG A 119 1.52 -1.24 -4.56
N LEU A 120 1.08 -1.67 -5.75
CA LEU A 120 1.41 -3.00 -6.25
C LEU A 120 2.92 -3.07 -6.52
N GLN A 121 3.57 -4.03 -5.86
CA GLN A 121 5.02 -4.24 -5.92
C GLN A 121 5.36 -5.55 -6.62
N ILE A 122 4.59 -6.62 -6.37
CA ILE A 122 4.93 -7.98 -6.80
C ILE A 122 3.70 -8.69 -7.40
N ILE A 123 3.88 -9.26 -8.59
CA ILE A 123 3.00 -10.30 -9.15
C ILE A 123 3.85 -11.56 -9.28
N ARG A 124 3.53 -12.61 -8.52
CA ARG A 124 4.39 -13.82 -8.49
C ARG A 124 4.19 -14.75 -9.68
N GLY A 125 2.99 -14.77 -10.27
CA GLY A 125 2.70 -15.64 -11.41
C GLY A 125 2.76 -17.14 -11.10
N ARG A 126 2.42 -17.58 -9.88
CA ARG A 126 2.33 -19.01 -9.54
C ARG A 126 1.26 -19.74 -10.37
N THR A 127 0.24 -19.00 -10.77
CA THR A 127 -0.79 -19.39 -11.74
C THR A 127 -0.78 -18.38 -12.89
N LEU A 128 -0.94 -18.87 -14.12
CA LEU A 128 -0.91 -18.06 -15.34
C LEU A 128 -2.26 -18.09 -16.04
N PHE A 129 -2.63 -16.97 -16.67
CA PHE A 129 -3.80 -16.93 -17.56
C PHE A 129 -3.42 -17.54 -18.92
N LYS A 130 -4.26 -18.44 -19.43
CA LYS A 130 -4.13 -19.03 -20.75
C LYS A 130 -5.45 -18.91 -21.49
N LEU A 131 -5.41 -18.36 -22.70
CA LEU A 131 -6.51 -18.49 -23.64
C LEU A 131 -6.43 -19.89 -24.23
N ASN A 132 -7.48 -20.70 -24.08
CA ASN A 132 -7.61 -21.90 -24.90
C ASN A 132 -7.98 -21.44 -26.30
N ILE A 133 -6.99 -20.99 -27.05
CA ILE A 133 -7.07 -20.97 -28.50
C ILE A 133 -6.98 -22.45 -28.85
N HIS A 134 -8.06 -23.06 -29.33
CA HIS A 134 -7.92 -24.32 -30.03
C HIS A 134 -6.95 -24.03 -31.18
N ASP A 135 -5.76 -24.60 -31.13
CA ASP A 135 -4.89 -24.65 -32.30
C ASP A 135 -5.74 -25.27 -33.39
N VAL A 136 -6.21 -24.44 -34.33
CA VAL A 136 -6.87 -24.95 -35.51
C VAL A 136 -5.75 -25.54 -36.33
N GLU A 137 -5.45 -26.80 -36.04
CA GLU A 137 -4.57 -27.65 -36.84
C GLU A 137 -5.26 -27.82 -38.19
N PHE A 138 -5.04 -26.86 -39.09
CA PHE A 138 -5.37 -27.01 -40.50
C PHE A 138 -4.32 -27.96 -41.09
N ALA A 139 -4.57 -29.25 -40.93
CA ALA A 139 -4.00 -30.31 -41.76
C ALA A 139 -4.57 -30.23 -43.18
#